data_AF-A0A8S9LBH0-F1
#
_entry.id   AF-A0A8S9LBH0-F1
#
_cell.length_a   1.000
_cell.length_b   1.000
_cell.length_c   1.000
_cell.angle_alpha   90.00
_cell.angle_beta   90.00
_cell.angle_gamma   90.00
#
_symmetry.space_group_name_H-M   'P 1'
#
loop_
_entity.id
_entity.type
_entity.pdbx_description
1 polymer ?
#
loop_
_entity_poly.entity_id
_entity_poly.type
_entity_poly.pdbx_seq_one_letter_code
_entity_poly.pdbx_strand_id
1 'polypeptide(L)' 'MKRWKFKGAPASHGCSKAHQKGGSTCQRDDPGKVFKRQKMPGRMGAEEKTAKNVWGLQD' A
#
# COMPACT_ATOMS: atom_id res chain seq x y z
N MET A 1 5.23 2.17 -0.25
CA MET A 1 5.41 0.85 0.39
C MET A 1 4.63 0.70 1.70
N LYS A 2 5.01 1.44 2.76
CA LYS A 2 4.48 1.29 4.14
C LYS A 2 2.96 1.14 4.27
N ARG A 3 2.17 2.00 3.59
CA ARG A 3 0.70 2.01 3.66
C ARG A 3 0.02 0.70 3.27
N TRP A 4 0.46 0.11 2.17
CA TRP A 4 -0.24 -1.01 1.53
C TRP A 4 0.62 -2.25 1.35
N LYS A 5 1.86 -2.23 1.86
CA LYS A 5 2.84 -3.32 1.74
C LYS A 5 3.06 -3.77 0.29
N PHE A 6 3.11 -2.83 -0.65
CA PHE A 6 3.54 -3.12 -2.03
C PHE A 6 4.94 -3.74 -2.03
N LYS A 7 5.30 -4.51 -3.07
CA LYS A 7 6.60 -5.18 -3.20
C LYS A 7 7.69 -4.30 -3.83
N GLY A 8 7.32 -3.25 -4.55
CA GLY A 8 8.28 -2.36 -5.21
C GLY A 8 8.93 -2.99 -6.44
N ALA A 9 9.86 -2.26 -7.06
CA ALA A 9 10.65 -2.71 -8.20
C ALA A 9 12.01 -3.28 -7.70
N PRO A 10 12.71 -4.13 -8.48
CA PRO A 10 13.99 -4.69 -8.06
C PRO A 10 15.00 -3.60 -7.67
N ALA A 11 15.87 -3.91 -6.71
CA ALA A 11 16.88 -2.98 -6.20
C ALA A 11 18.05 -2.81 -7.19
N SER A 12 18.40 -3.88 -7.91
CA SER A 12 19.47 -3.94 -8.92
C SER A 12 18.90 -4.30 -10.30
N HIS A 13 19.77 -4.49 -11.30
CA HIS A 13 19.42 -4.84 -12.69
C HIS A 13 18.69 -3.74 -13.48
N GLY A 14 19.28 -2.54 -13.55
CA GLY A 14 18.84 -1.46 -14.45
C GLY A 14 17.59 -0.69 -14.00
N CYS A 15 17.04 -1.00 -12.82
CA CYS A 15 15.95 -0.23 -12.23
C CYS A 15 16.44 1.17 -11.80
N SER A 16 15.88 2.23 -12.38
CA SER A 16 16.23 3.62 -12.05
C SER A 16 15.11 4.33 -11.31
N LYS A 17 15.37 4.70 -10.05
CA LYS A 17 14.48 5.52 -9.19
C LYS A 17 13.06 4.97 -9.00
N ALA A 18 12.82 3.68 -9.27
CA ALA A 18 11.49 3.06 -9.20
C ALA A 18 11.32 2.06 -8.04
N HIS A 19 12.36 1.81 -7.24
CA HIS A 19 12.39 0.78 -6.19
C HIS A 19 11.20 0.84 -5.22
N GLN A 20 10.71 2.04 -4.90
CA GLN A 20 9.61 2.25 -3.95
C GLN A 20 8.28 2.72 -4.59
N LYS A 21 8.20 2.73 -5.93
CA LYS A 21 6.99 3.14 -6.65
C LYS A 21 5.89 2.08 -6.54
N GLY A 22 4.63 2.52 -6.67
CA GLY A 22 3.45 1.66 -6.55
C GLY A 22 3.16 0.77 -7.76
N GLY A 23 3.87 0.96 -8.88
CA GLY A 23 3.57 0.29 -10.15
C GLY A 23 2.41 0.94 -10.90
N SER A 24 1.76 0.16 -11.78
CA SER A 24 0.61 0.64 -12.55
C SER A 24 -0.59 0.94 -11.66
N THR A 25 -1.40 1.91 -12.09
CA THR A 25 -2.57 2.38 -11.35
C THR A 25 -3.90 2.00 -12.03
N CYS A 26 -3.91 1.80 -13.35
CA CYS A 26 -5.12 1.49 -14.12
C CYS A 26 -4.81 0.71 -15.42
N GLN A 27 -5.86 0.28 -16.11
CA GLN A 27 -5.85 -0.35 -17.44
C GLN A 27 -5.99 0.74 -18.53
N ARG A 28 -5.56 0.43 -19.77
CA ARG A 28 -5.50 1.39 -20.88
C ARG A 28 -6.88 1.92 -21.32
N ASP A 29 -7.76 1.04 -21.81
CA ASP A 29 -8.92 1.45 -22.63
C ASP A 29 -10.24 1.48 -21.86
N ASP A 30 -10.73 0.35 -21.39
CA ASP A 30 -12.01 0.29 -20.66
C ASP A 30 -11.72 -0.12 -19.21
N PRO A 31 -11.95 0.73 -18.19
CA PRO A 31 -12.77 1.95 -18.15
C PRO A 31 -12.04 3.30 -18.28
N GLY A 32 -10.79 3.34 -18.75
CA GLY A 32 -10.03 4.59 -18.96
C GLY A 32 -9.83 5.45 -17.70
N LYS A 33 -10.04 4.88 -16.51
CA LYS A 33 -9.99 5.58 -15.22
C LYS A 33 -9.42 4.71 -14.12
N VAL A 34 -8.95 5.36 -13.07
CA VAL A 34 -8.58 4.67 -11.83
C VAL A 34 -9.85 4.28 -11.06
N PHE A 35 -9.94 3.01 -10.65
CA PHE A 35 -11.06 2.55 -9.84
C PHE A 35 -11.09 3.22 -8.46
N LYS A 36 -12.30 3.47 -7.94
CA LYS A 36 -12.48 3.97 -6.58
C LYS A 36 -11.84 3.00 -5.59
N ARG A 37 -11.19 3.56 -4.55
CA ARG A 37 -10.50 2.79 -3.48
C ARG A 37 -9.29 2.00 -3.97
N GLN A 38 -8.76 2.29 -5.16
CA GLN A 38 -7.45 1.79 -5.57
C GLN A 38 -6.40 2.23 -4.54
N LYS A 39 -5.57 1.28 -4.12
CA LYS A 39 -4.57 1.51 -3.07
C LYS A 39 -3.50 2.50 -3.53
N MET A 40 -3.42 3.64 -2.88
CA MET A 40 -2.53 4.77 -3.23
C MET A 40 -1.81 5.36 -2.00
N PRO A 41 -0.69 6.10 -2.21
CA PRO A 41 0.01 6.79 -1.13
C PRO A 41 -0.90 7.82 -0.42
N GLY A 42 -0.55 8.16 0.83
CA GLY A 42 -1.22 9.17 1.65
C GLY A 42 -0.99 8.94 3.15
N ARG A 43 -1.66 9.74 3.99
CA ARG A 43 -1.51 9.73 5.46
C ARG A 43 -1.91 8.39 6.11
N MET A 44 -0.96 7.62 6.62
CA MET A 44 -1.26 6.44 7.43
C MET A 44 -1.45 6.83 8.90
N GLY A 45 -2.42 6.22 9.58
CA GLY A 45 -2.67 6.42 11.02
C GLY A 45 -3.71 7.52 11.26
N ALA A 46 -3.88 7.91 12.53
CA ALA A 46 -5.00 8.77 12.97
C ALA A 46 -6.39 8.18 12.62
N GLU A 47 -6.48 6.86 12.65
CA GLU A 47 -7.71 6.08 12.50
C GLU A 47 -8.04 5.47 13.87
N GLU A 48 -9.31 5.46 14.25
CA GLU A 48 -9.76 4.78 15.47
C GLU A 48 -9.62 3.26 15.28
N LYS A 49 -8.92 2.60 16.21
CA LYS A 49 -8.72 1.16 16.19
C LYS A 49 -9.00 0.58 17.56
N THR A 50 -9.96 -0.34 17.61
CA THR A 50 -10.30 -1.07 18.83
C THR A 50 -9.75 -2.49 18.73
N ALA A 51 -8.88 -2.89 19.65
CA ALA A 51 -8.51 -4.29 19.82
C ALA A 51 -9.59 -5.00 20.64
N LYS A 52 -10.11 -6.12 20.16
CA LYS A 52 -11.10 -6.94 20.88
C LYS A 52 -10.41 -8.13 21.53
N ASN A 53 -10.87 -8.53 22.71
CA ASN A 53 -10.44 -9.75 23.43
C ASN A 53 -8.93 -9.79 23.72
N VAL A 54 -8.39 -8.71 24.28
CA VAL A 54 -7.03 -8.71 24.81
C VAL A 54 -7.07 -9.38 26.19
N TRP A 55 -6.67 -10.64 26.26
CA TRP A 55 -6.54 -11.36 27.53
C TRP A 55 -5.30 -10.84 28.25
N GLY A 56 -5.46 -10.38 29.49
CA GLY A 56 -4.33 -9.97 30.33
C GLY A 56 -3.51 -11.20 30.71
N LEU A 57 -2.23 -11.22 30.36
CA LEU A 57 -1.28 -12.12 31.02
C LEU A 57 -1.04 -11.58 32.43
N GLN A 58 -1.24 -12.43 33.43
CA GLN A 58 -0.92 -12.17 34.83
C GLN A 58 0.28 -13.05 35.19
N ASP A 59 1.28 -12.44 35.85
CA ASP A 59 2.59 -13.04 36.20
C ASP A 59 2.46 -14.28 37.11
#